data_AF-A0AAV1XBE9-F1
#
_entry.id   AF-A0AAV1XBE9-F1
#
_cell.length_a   1.000
_cell.length_b   1.000
_cell.length_c   1.000
_cell.angle_alpha   90.00
_cell.angle_beta   90.00
_cell.angle_gamma   90.00
#
_symmetry.space_group_name_H-M   'P 1'
#
loop_
_entity.id
_entity.type
_entity.pdbx_description
1 polymer ?
#
loop_
_entity_poly.entity_id
_entity_poly.type
_entity_poly.pdbx_seq_one_letter_code
_entity_poly.pdbx_strand_id
1 'polypeptide(L)'
;MEFKGSNLIKLLLLTQCLTVLCVSQNYDFFYFVRQWPGSYCNTNRSYCYPTTGKPAADFGIHGLWPNRNDGSYPSNCDPNSQFNPSEVSNITSKLQSHWPTLACPTNNGTRFWAHEWEKHGTCSMSKLNQHDYFELAIKLKQKTDLKQTFRNAGINPNGGPYSLSNMKEAIKKAFGFTPHIDCNVDASGKSQLFQVYMCVNRTGSNFIECPVFPRGGRCKPSIMFPVF
;
A
#
# COMPACT_ATOMS: atom_id res chain seq x y z
N MET A 1 -59.75 -60.55 16.85
CA MET A 1 -59.66 -59.15 17.27
C MET A 1 -58.68 -58.46 16.34
N GLU A 2 -59.19 -57.55 15.51
CA GLU A 2 -58.40 -56.69 14.64
C GLU A 2 -57.47 -55.79 15.46
N PHE A 3 -56.26 -55.52 14.97
CA PHE A 3 -55.67 -54.19 15.08
C PHE A 3 -54.83 -53.88 13.82
N LYS A 4 -55.24 -52.79 13.16
CA LYS A 4 -54.65 -52.14 11.98
C LYS A 4 -53.37 -51.39 12.34
N GLY A 5 -52.48 -51.19 11.36
CA GLY A 5 -51.56 -50.04 11.37
C GLY A 5 -50.23 -50.26 10.69
N SER A 6 -50.19 -50.12 9.36
CA SER A 6 -48.97 -49.79 8.63
C SER A 6 -48.73 -48.28 8.72
N ASN A 7 -47.50 -47.82 8.97
CA ASN A 7 -46.93 -46.67 8.28
C ASN A 7 -45.46 -46.40 8.66
N LEU A 8 -44.65 -46.24 7.60
CA LEU A 8 -43.36 -45.56 7.46
C LEU A 8 -42.77 -44.86 8.69
N ILE A 9 -41.58 -45.30 9.12
CA ILE A 9 -40.61 -44.40 9.76
C ILE A 9 -39.52 -44.10 8.74
N LYS A 10 -39.52 -42.84 8.31
CA LYS A 10 -38.65 -42.25 7.31
C LYS A 10 -37.19 -42.25 7.78
N LEU A 11 -36.31 -42.64 6.87
CA LEU A 11 -34.87 -42.45 6.91
C LEU A 11 -34.54 -40.95 7.13
N LEU A 12 -34.18 -40.58 8.35
CA LEU A 12 -33.63 -39.26 8.67
C LEU A 12 -32.15 -39.23 8.29
N LEU A 13 -31.89 -38.97 7.00
CA LEU A 13 -30.58 -38.50 6.56
C LEU A 13 -30.39 -37.08 7.09
N LEU A 14 -29.69 -36.96 8.22
CA LEU A 14 -29.09 -35.69 8.67
C LEU A 14 -28.01 -35.29 7.66
N THR A 15 -28.42 -34.64 6.57
CA THR A 15 -27.52 -33.83 5.76
C THR A 15 -27.08 -32.65 6.62
N GLN A 16 -25.97 -32.81 7.33
CA GLN A 16 -25.19 -31.69 7.85
C GLN A 16 -24.70 -30.89 6.65
N CYS A 17 -25.52 -29.94 6.23
CA CYS A 17 -25.10 -28.87 5.35
C CYS A 17 -24.14 -28.01 6.18
N LEU A 18 -22.84 -28.33 6.12
CA LEU A 18 -21.79 -27.43 6.56
C LEU A 18 -21.93 -26.16 5.72
N THR A 19 -22.69 -25.21 6.22
CA THR A 19 -22.70 -23.84 5.73
C THR A 19 -21.33 -23.27 6.03
N VAL A 20 -20.40 -23.46 5.11
CA VAL A 20 -19.18 -22.65 5.06
C VAL A 20 -19.69 -21.22 4.87
N LEU A 21 -19.76 -20.48 5.98
CA LEU A 21 -19.87 -19.03 5.94
C LEU A 21 -18.62 -18.56 5.19
N CYS A 22 -18.76 -18.41 3.88
CA CYS A 22 -17.76 -17.74 3.07
C CYS A 22 -17.77 -16.30 3.58
N VAL A 23 -16.86 -15.99 4.51
CA VAL A 23 -16.57 -14.61 4.88
C VAL A 23 -16.16 -13.96 3.56
N SER A 24 -17.05 -13.12 3.03
CA SER A 24 -16.80 -12.38 1.81
C SER A 24 -15.44 -11.69 1.96
N GLN A 25 -14.53 -11.99 1.04
CA GLN A 25 -13.17 -11.50 1.16
C GLN A 25 -13.18 -10.02 0.83
N ASN A 26 -12.83 -9.18 1.81
CA ASN A 26 -12.93 -7.73 1.65
C ASN A 26 -11.94 -7.14 0.62
N TYR A 27 -10.93 -7.91 0.18
CA TYR A 27 -9.92 -7.51 -0.81
C TYR A 27 -9.20 -8.72 -1.41
N ASP A 28 -8.56 -8.52 -2.56
CA ASP A 28 -7.87 -9.56 -3.34
C ASP A 28 -6.33 -9.45 -3.28
N PHE A 29 -5.81 -8.22 -3.22
CA PHE A 29 -4.38 -7.91 -3.14
C PHE A 29 -4.14 -6.59 -2.40
N PHE A 30 -2.89 -6.20 -2.21
CA PHE A 30 -2.54 -4.85 -1.74
C PHE A 30 -1.79 -4.07 -2.81
N TYR A 31 -2.11 -2.79 -2.97
CA TYR A 31 -1.13 -1.83 -3.46
C TYR A 31 -0.18 -1.46 -2.33
N PHE A 32 1.11 -1.71 -2.50
CA PHE A 32 2.16 -1.13 -1.70
C PHE A 32 2.71 0.11 -2.40
N VAL A 33 2.44 1.28 -1.83
CA VAL A 33 2.69 2.58 -2.46
C VAL A 33 3.85 3.28 -1.78
N ARG A 34 4.84 3.66 -2.60
CA ARG A 34 6.05 4.36 -2.18
C ARG A 34 6.09 5.74 -2.80
N GLN A 35 6.58 6.73 -2.07
CA GLN A 35 6.58 8.12 -2.51
C GLN A 35 7.99 8.70 -2.49
N TRP A 36 8.34 9.46 -3.52
CA TRP A 36 9.57 10.25 -3.55
C TRP A 36 9.35 11.59 -2.84
N PRO A 37 10.09 11.89 -1.74
CA PRO A 37 9.88 13.11 -0.97
C PRO A 37 10.22 14.38 -1.76
N GLY A 38 11.22 14.34 -2.65
CA GLY A 38 11.56 15.48 -3.52
C GLY A 38 10.40 15.98 -4.36
N SER A 39 9.60 15.06 -4.91
CA SER A 39 8.43 15.38 -5.73
C SER A 39 7.22 15.82 -4.92
N TYR A 40 7.18 15.55 -3.62
CA TYR A 40 6.15 16.10 -2.74
C TYR A 40 6.48 17.55 -2.37
N CYS A 41 7.74 17.82 -2.07
CA CYS A 41 8.22 19.07 -1.51
C CYS A 41 8.49 20.19 -2.55
N ASN A 42 8.48 19.89 -3.84
CA ASN A 42 8.77 20.88 -4.89
C ASN A 42 7.54 21.30 -5.72
N THR A 43 6.33 21.11 -5.18
CA THR A 43 5.07 21.55 -5.79
C THR A 43 4.66 22.93 -5.27
N ASN A 44 3.56 23.50 -5.79
CA ASN A 44 2.96 24.74 -5.24
C ASN A 44 2.20 24.51 -3.91
N ARG A 45 2.23 23.30 -3.34
CA ARG A 45 1.61 22.99 -2.05
C ARG A 45 2.65 23.09 -0.93
N SER A 46 2.22 23.55 0.25
CA SER A 46 3.07 23.58 1.44
C SER A 46 3.50 22.17 1.86
N TYR A 47 4.74 22.05 2.31
CA TYR A 47 5.28 20.86 2.93
C TYR A 47 6.04 21.23 4.21
N CYS A 48 6.10 20.30 5.14
CA CYS A 48 6.79 20.46 6.40
C CYS A 48 7.58 19.19 6.70
N TYR A 49 8.80 19.32 7.21
CA TYR A 49 9.54 18.15 7.68
C TYR A 49 8.92 17.65 9.00
N PRO A 50 8.99 16.32 9.27
CA PRO A 50 8.62 15.76 10.57
C PRO A 50 9.36 16.39 11.74
N THR A 51 8.87 16.15 12.96
CA THR A 51 9.55 16.55 14.20
C THR A 51 10.94 15.90 14.35
N THR A 52 11.21 14.81 13.62
CA THR A 52 12.51 14.14 13.56
C THR A 52 13.48 14.78 12.56
N GLY A 53 13.11 15.88 11.92
CA GLY A 53 13.93 16.59 10.93
C GLY A 53 13.70 16.12 9.50
N LYS A 54 14.54 16.60 8.57
CA LYS A 54 14.47 16.27 7.14
C LYS A 54 14.66 14.75 6.95
N PRO A 55 13.72 14.04 6.30
CA PRO A 55 13.87 12.62 6.00
C PRO A 55 15.11 12.33 5.13
N ALA A 56 15.55 11.09 5.10
CA ALA A 56 16.56 10.67 4.14
C ALA A 56 16.06 10.88 2.71
N ALA A 57 16.96 11.16 1.77
CA ALA A 57 16.67 11.21 0.34
C ALA A 57 16.45 9.81 -0.23
N ASP A 58 15.39 9.15 0.21
CA ASP A 58 14.94 7.81 -0.19
C ASP A 58 13.41 7.78 -0.27
N PHE A 59 12.85 6.79 -0.96
CA PHE A 59 11.41 6.61 -1.06
C PHE A 59 10.81 6.31 0.32
N GLY A 60 9.87 7.14 0.78
CA GLY A 60 9.04 6.85 1.95
C GLY A 60 7.92 5.86 1.60
N ILE A 61 7.34 5.22 2.61
CA ILE A 61 6.05 4.53 2.46
C ILE A 61 4.95 5.60 2.42
N HIS A 62 4.01 5.45 1.50
CA HIS A 62 2.73 6.16 1.55
C HIS A 62 1.69 5.26 2.20
N GLY A 63 1.52 4.03 1.70
CA GLY A 63 0.65 3.06 2.35
C GLY A 63 0.61 1.68 1.74
N LEU A 64 -0.18 0.82 2.39
CA LEU A 64 -0.42 -0.56 2.04
C LEU A 64 -1.94 -0.76 1.91
N TRP A 65 -2.47 -0.70 0.70
CA TRP A 65 -3.91 -0.51 0.49
C TRP A 65 -4.55 -1.79 -0.03
N PRO A 66 -5.43 -2.43 0.76
CA PRO A 66 -6.30 -3.50 0.26
C PRO A 66 -7.06 -3.06 -0.99
N ASN A 67 -7.02 -3.88 -2.04
CA ASN A 67 -7.64 -3.56 -3.34
C ASN A 67 -8.29 -4.82 -3.93
N ARG A 68 -9.24 -4.63 -4.85
CA ARG A 68 -9.92 -5.72 -5.58
C ARG A 68 -9.44 -5.78 -7.03
N ASN A 69 -9.60 -6.94 -7.65
CA ASN A 69 -9.16 -7.22 -9.02
C ASN A 69 -9.92 -6.38 -10.07
N ASP A 70 -11.13 -5.91 -9.76
CA ASP A 70 -11.92 -5.02 -10.63
C ASP A 70 -11.49 -3.54 -10.58
N GLY A 71 -10.52 -3.22 -9.71
CA GLY A 71 -10.01 -1.87 -9.49
C GLY A 71 -10.75 -1.08 -8.41
N SER A 72 -11.84 -1.59 -7.86
CA SER A 72 -12.45 -1.05 -6.64
C SER A 72 -11.62 -1.40 -5.40
N TYR A 73 -11.90 -0.74 -4.27
CA TYR A 73 -11.21 -1.03 -3.01
C TYR A 73 -12.14 -0.83 -1.81
N PRO A 74 -11.97 -1.63 -0.74
CA PRO A 74 -12.60 -1.35 0.54
C PRO A 74 -11.92 -0.15 1.24
N SER A 75 -12.68 0.63 2.00
CA SER A 75 -12.12 1.70 2.83
C SER A 75 -12.95 1.92 4.09
N ASN A 76 -12.31 2.38 5.17
CA ASN A 76 -12.97 2.71 6.45
C ASN A 76 -13.80 1.53 6.99
N CYS A 77 -13.22 0.34 6.97
CA CYS A 77 -13.95 -0.92 7.16
C CYS A 77 -14.40 -1.19 8.59
N ASP A 78 -13.76 -0.57 9.58
CA ASP A 78 -14.17 -0.67 10.98
C ASP A 78 -13.99 0.68 11.69
N PRO A 79 -15.08 1.43 11.96
CA PRO A 79 -15.01 2.71 12.65
C PRO A 79 -14.67 2.57 14.14
N ASN A 80 -14.76 1.37 14.73
CA ASN A 80 -14.41 1.13 16.13
C ASN A 80 -12.93 0.78 16.30
N SER A 81 -12.24 0.42 15.21
CA SER A 81 -10.81 0.11 15.22
C SER A 81 -9.96 1.36 14.94
N GLN A 82 -10.06 2.35 15.83
CA GLN A 82 -9.24 3.57 15.77
C GLN A 82 -7.75 3.28 15.96
N PHE A 83 -6.89 4.15 15.43
CA PHE A 83 -5.44 3.97 15.58
C PHE A 83 -5.00 4.13 17.04
N ASN A 84 -4.31 3.12 17.57
CA ASN A 84 -3.76 3.10 18.92
C ASN A 84 -2.22 3.17 18.90
N PRO A 85 -1.59 4.32 19.23
CA PRO A 85 -0.13 4.45 19.19
C PRO A 85 0.62 3.42 20.05
N SER A 86 0.00 2.91 21.12
CA SER A 86 0.61 1.94 22.03
C SER A 86 0.92 0.61 21.32
N GLU A 87 0.07 0.22 20.37
CA GLU A 87 0.24 -1.03 19.61
C GLU A 87 1.44 -0.99 18.65
N VAL A 88 1.96 0.19 18.31
CA VAL A 88 3.14 0.34 17.43
C VAL A 88 4.32 1.03 18.13
N SER A 89 4.26 1.15 19.46
CA SER A 89 5.27 1.83 20.26
C SER A 89 6.68 1.26 20.03
N ASN A 90 6.80 -0.07 19.95
CA ASN A 90 8.06 -0.77 19.69
C ASN A 90 8.65 -0.58 18.28
N ILE A 91 7.87 -0.08 17.32
CA ILE A 91 8.30 0.17 15.93
C ILE A 91 8.18 1.64 15.51
N THR A 92 7.88 2.55 16.44
CA THR A 92 7.65 3.97 16.15
C THR A 92 8.86 4.63 15.48
N SER A 93 10.08 4.34 15.93
CA SER A 93 11.31 4.88 15.29
C SER A 93 11.47 4.40 13.85
N LYS A 94 11.11 3.14 13.57
CA LYS A 94 11.09 2.59 12.21
C LYS A 94 10.04 3.29 11.35
N LEU A 95 8.85 3.55 11.90
CA LEU A 95 7.80 4.30 11.21
C LEU A 95 8.25 5.74 10.88
N GLN A 96 8.89 6.43 11.82
CA GLN A 96 9.44 7.77 11.58
C GLN A 96 10.49 7.79 10.45
N SER A 97 11.34 6.76 10.37
CA SER A 97 12.37 6.65 9.34
C SER A 97 11.82 6.21 7.97
N HIS A 98 10.90 5.25 7.96
CA HIS A 98 10.45 4.56 6.74
C HIS A 98 9.13 5.08 6.18
N TRP A 99 8.28 5.68 7.01
CA TRP A 99 6.95 6.17 6.68
C TRP A 99 6.74 7.62 7.19
N PRO A 100 7.64 8.56 6.86
CA PRO A 100 7.54 9.93 7.35
C PRO A 100 6.35 10.68 6.74
N THR A 101 5.78 11.59 7.51
CA THR A 101 4.86 12.62 6.99
C THR A 101 5.65 13.74 6.31
N LEU A 102 5.04 14.40 5.32
CA LEU A 102 5.53 15.68 4.78
C LEU A 102 4.45 16.77 4.84
N ALA A 103 3.30 16.47 5.44
CA ALA A 103 2.18 17.40 5.57
C ALA A 103 2.47 18.48 6.64
N CYS A 104 1.96 19.69 6.40
CA CYS A 104 1.99 20.78 7.37
C CYS A 104 0.78 20.76 8.31
N PRO A 105 0.93 21.26 9.55
CA PRO A 105 2.19 21.68 10.17
C PRO A 105 3.12 20.49 10.48
N THR A 106 4.40 20.76 10.79
CA THR A 106 5.35 19.76 11.30
C THR A 106 4.72 18.91 12.40
N ASN A 107 4.79 17.59 12.25
CA ASN A 107 4.25 16.63 13.21
C ASN A 107 5.07 15.34 13.23
N ASN A 108 4.77 14.45 14.16
CA ASN A 108 5.53 13.22 14.41
C ASN A 108 5.13 12.03 13.52
N GLY A 109 4.19 12.21 12.58
CA GLY A 109 3.68 11.16 11.70
C GLY A 109 2.45 10.43 12.22
N THR A 110 2.11 10.52 13.51
CA THR A 110 1.00 9.79 14.13
C THR A 110 -0.34 10.02 13.42
N ARG A 111 -0.64 11.27 13.03
CA ARG A 111 -1.87 11.59 12.28
C ARG A 111 -1.91 10.91 10.91
N PHE A 112 -0.76 10.80 10.25
CA PHE A 112 -0.67 10.16 8.95
C PHE A 112 -0.84 8.65 9.08
N TRP A 113 -0.18 8.02 10.05
CA TRP A 113 -0.35 6.59 10.31
C TRP A 113 -1.78 6.27 10.75
N ALA A 114 -2.40 7.12 11.57
CA ALA A 114 -3.81 6.97 11.93
C ALA A 114 -4.72 6.97 10.70
N HIS A 115 -4.51 7.92 9.78
CA HIS A 115 -5.25 7.97 8.52
C HIS A 115 -5.10 6.67 7.70
N GLU A 116 -3.86 6.21 7.52
CA GLU A 116 -3.56 5.01 6.74
C GLU A 116 -4.13 3.73 7.40
N TRP A 117 -4.10 3.64 8.72
CA TRP A 117 -4.71 2.54 9.45
C TRP A 117 -6.24 2.57 9.33
N GLU A 118 -6.87 3.66 9.73
CA GLU A 118 -8.33 3.75 9.82
C GLU A 118 -8.99 3.61 8.45
N LYS A 119 -8.39 4.19 7.40
CA LYS A 119 -8.92 4.13 6.04
C LYS A 119 -8.59 2.81 5.34
N HIS A 120 -7.38 2.27 5.49
CA HIS A 120 -6.90 1.13 4.70
C HIS A 120 -6.58 -0.10 5.56
N GLY A 121 -5.84 0.07 6.66
CA GLY A 121 -5.46 -1.03 7.56
C GLY A 121 -6.65 -1.79 8.15
N THR A 122 -7.71 -1.10 8.56
CA THR A 122 -8.95 -1.72 9.08
C THR A 122 -9.58 -2.72 8.11
N CYS A 123 -9.38 -2.53 6.80
CA CYS A 123 -9.88 -3.43 5.76
C CYS A 123 -9.06 -4.73 5.62
N SER A 124 -7.94 -4.84 6.32
CA SER A 124 -7.06 -6.01 6.34
C SER A 124 -7.11 -6.83 7.64
N MET A 125 -7.94 -6.42 8.61
CA MET A 125 -8.02 -6.99 9.97
C MET A 125 -8.35 -8.49 10.05
N SER A 126 -8.95 -9.06 8.99
CA SER A 126 -9.10 -10.51 8.86
C SER A 126 -7.76 -11.28 8.90
N LYS A 127 -6.62 -10.59 8.71
CA LYS A 127 -5.27 -11.16 8.64
C LYS A 127 -4.21 -10.34 9.36
N LEU A 128 -4.35 -9.03 9.46
CA LEU A 128 -3.34 -8.12 10.00
C LEU A 128 -3.97 -7.23 11.08
N ASN A 129 -3.53 -7.37 12.33
CA ASN A 129 -3.83 -6.34 13.33
C ASN A 129 -3.03 -5.05 13.02
N GLN A 130 -3.18 -4.01 13.85
CA GLN A 130 -2.52 -2.74 13.61
C GLN A 130 -1.00 -2.87 13.57
N HIS A 131 -0.41 -3.56 14.54
CA HIS A 131 1.05 -3.76 14.58
C HIS A 131 1.54 -4.50 13.33
N ASP A 132 0.90 -5.60 12.97
CA ASP A 132 1.27 -6.44 11.82
C ASP A 132 1.14 -5.69 10.49
N TYR A 133 0.14 -4.83 10.34
CA TYR A 133 -0.04 -3.99 9.14
C TYR A 133 1.15 -3.05 8.92
N PHE A 134 1.56 -2.33 9.97
CA PHE A 134 2.70 -1.41 9.90
C PHE A 134 4.03 -2.14 9.77
N GLU A 135 4.22 -3.24 10.49
CA GLU A 135 5.44 -4.02 10.41
C GLU A 135 5.60 -4.66 9.02
N LEU A 136 4.51 -5.16 8.44
CA LEU A 136 4.51 -5.70 7.08
C LEU A 136 4.93 -4.63 6.05
N ALA A 137 4.37 -3.43 6.10
CA ALA A 137 4.73 -2.34 5.19
C ALA A 137 6.22 -1.97 5.30
N ILE A 138 6.78 -1.96 6.51
CA ILE A 138 8.22 -1.75 6.73
C ILE A 138 9.04 -2.89 6.11
N LYS A 139 8.66 -4.15 6.36
CA LYS A 139 9.32 -5.34 5.78
C LYS A 139 9.29 -5.29 4.25
N LEU A 140 8.17 -4.90 3.65
CA LEU A 140 8.03 -4.74 2.20
C LEU A 140 8.93 -3.64 1.65
N LYS A 141 9.08 -2.51 2.36
CA LYS A 141 10.04 -1.44 1.97
C LYS A 141 11.47 -1.96 1.99
N GLN A 142 11.86 -2.73 3.00
CA GLN A 142 13.20 -3.27 3.12
C GLN A 142 13.53 -4.29 2.01
N LYS A 143 12.52 -5.01 1.51
CA LYS A 143 12.67 -5.91 0.35
C LYS A 143 12.81 -5.18 -0.99
N THR A 144 12.45 -3.90 -1.07
CA THR A 144 12.41 -3.11 -2.32
C THR A 144 13.14 -1.78 -2.19
N ASP A 145 14.47 -1.82 -2.28
CA ASP A 145 15.31 -0.62 -2.37
C ASP A 145 15.20 0.03 -3.76
N LEU A 146 14.14 0.82 -3.94
CA LEU A 146 13.86 1.53 -5.19
C LEU A 146 14.97 2.52 -5.56
N LYS A 147 15.56 3.22 -4.59
CA LYS A 147 16.61 4.20 -4.86
C LYS A 147 17.86 3.51 -5.40
N GLN A 148 18.31 2.44 -4.74
CA GLN A 148 19.46 1.67 -5.22
C GLN A 148 19.15 1.02 -6.58
N THR A 149 17.94 0.52 -6.78
CA THR A 149 17.49 -0.04 -8.06
C THR A 149 17.62 0.97 -9.19
N PHE A 150 17.13 2.20 -8.99
CA PHE A 150 17.29 3.26 -9.98
C PHE A 150 18.77 3.62 -10.20
N ARG A 151 19.57 3.75 -9.13
CA ARG A 151 21.01 4.04 -9.25
C ARG A 151 21.76 2.99 -10.09
N ASN A 152 21.46 1.71 -9.87
CA ASN A 152 22.06 0.61 -10.63
C ASN A 152 21.71 0.66 -12.13
N ALA A 153 20.61 1.32 -12.49
CA ALA A 153 20.20 1.59 -13.87
C ALA A 153 20.68 2.95 -14.41
N GLY A 154 21.55 3.68 -13.69
CA GLY A 154 22.00 5.02 -14.06
C GLY A 154 20.96 6.13 -13.83
N ILE A 155 19.86 5.82 -13.16
CA ILE A 155 18.76 6.74 -12.87
C ILE A 155 18.97 7.33 -11.47
N ASN A 156 19.30 8.62 -11.39
CA ASN A 156 19.64 9.29 -10.15
C ASN A 156 18.66 10.45 -9.87
N PRO A 157 18.33 10.75 -8.61
CA PRO A 157 17.54 11.92 -8.26
C PRO A 157 18.38 13.20 -8.38
N ASN A 158 18.75 13.57 -9.60
CA ASN A 158 19.62 14.69 -9.94
C ASN A 158 18.87 15.88 -10.56
N GLY A 159 17.53 15.82 -10.58
CA GLY A 159 16.70 16.80 -11.28
C GLY A 159 16.67 16.62 -12.80
N GLY A 160 17.23 15.55 -13.33
CA GLY A 160 17.23 15.23 -14.76
C GLY A 160 15.96 14.49 -15.21
N PRO A 161 15.65 14.54 -16.51
CA PRO A 161 14.59 13.74 -17.11
C PRO A 161 15.03 12.30 -17.37
N TYR A 162 14.10 11.37 -17.22
CA TYR A 162 14.30 9.95 -17.52
C TYR A 162 13.08 9.39 -18.26
N SER A 163 13.32 8.40 -19.13
CA SER A 163 12.23 7.67 -19.77
C SER A 163 11.42 6.90 -18.72
N LEU A 164 10.10 7.08 -18.75
CA LEU A 164 9.16 6.34 -17.91
C LEU A 164 9.28 4.83 -18.14
N SER A 165 9.49 4.40 -19.39
CA SER A 165 9.66 2.98 -19.72
C SER A 165 10.91 2.41 -19.06
N ASN A 166 12.03 3.14 -19.11
CA ASN A 166 13.30 2.68 -18.53
C ASN A 166 13.22 2.63 -17.00
N MET A 167 12.50 3.56 -16.36
CA MET A 167 12.23 3.51 -14.93
C MET A 167 11.41 2.26 -14.55
N LYS A 168 10.33 1.97 -15.29
CA LYS A 168 9.53 0.75 -15.06
C LYS A 168 10.36 -0.52 -15.29
N GLU A 169 11.19 -0.53 -16.32
CA GLU A 169 12.07 -1.65 -16.67
C GLU A 169 13.14 -1.90 -15.59
N ALA A 170 13.72 -0.85 -15.02
CA ALA A 170 14.70 -0.99 -13.93
C ALA A 170 14.11 -1.74 -12.73
N ILE A 171 12.89 -1.38 -12.32
CA ILE A 171 12.17 -2.06 -11.24
C ILE A 171 11.80 -3.49 -11.65
N LYS A 172 11.28 -3.68 -12.87
CA LYS A 172 10.91 -5.01 -13.38
C LYS A 172 12.10 -5.97 -13.42
N LYS A 173 13.25 -5.51 -13.89
CA LYS A 173 14.49 -6.29 -13.94
C LYS A 173 15.00 -6.66 -12.54
N ALA A 174 14.84 -5.76 -11.56
CA ALA A 174 15.31 -5.98 -10.20
C ALA A 174 14.42 -6.93 -9.39
N PHE A 175 13.09 -6.85 -9.56
CA PHE A 175 12.15 -7.55 -8.67
C PHE A 175 11.18 -8.51 -9.36
N GLY A 176 11.19 -8.59 -10.70
CA GLY A 176 10.39 -9.56 -11.45
C GLY A 176 8.91 -9.20 -11.63
N PHE A 177 8.48 -8.00 -11.24
CA PHE A 177 7.11 -7.51 -11.44
C PHE A 177 7.10 -6.13 -12.10
N THR A 178 6.03 -5.79 -12.81
CA THR A 178 5.90 -4.48 -13.47
C THR A 178 5.25 -3.48 -12.50
N PRO A 179 5.91 -2.36 -12.14
CA PRO A 179 5.28 -1.36 -11.28
C PRO A 179 4.34 -0.46 -12.08
N HIS A 180 3.42 0.20 -11.38
CA HIS A 180 2.83 1.45 -11.86
C HIS A 180 3.59 2.64 -11.28
N ILE A 181 3.94 3.58 -12.15
CA ILE A 181 4.59 4.83 -11.75
C ILE A 181 3.56 5.93 -11.94
N ASP A 182 3.32 6.68 -10.88
CA ASP A 182 2.45 7.84 -10.86
C ASP A 182 3.27 9.12 -10.76
N CYS A 183 2.77 10.18 -11.38
CA CYS A 183 3.46 11.44 -11.55
C CYS A 183 2.59 12.61 -11.11
N ASN A 184 3.24 13.57 -10.45
CA ASN A 184 2.67 14.89 -10.23
C ASN A 184 3.41 15.92 -11.07
N VAL A 185 3.19 17.19 -10.77
CA VAL A 185 3.80 18.33 -11.46
C VAL A 185 4.51 19.21 -10.43
N ASP A 186 5.75 19.60 -10.72
CA ASP A 186 6.50 20.56 -9.90
C ASP A 186 5.94 21.98 -10.02
N ALA A 187 6.45 22.91 -9.22
CA ALA A 187 6.08 24.33 -9.26
C ALA A 187 6.34 25.00 -10.62
N SER A 188 7.22 24.42 -11.46
CA SER A 188 7.53 24.88 -12.82
C SER A 188 6.68 24.19 -13.90
N GLY A 189 5.71 23.34 -13.52
CA GLY A 189 4.83 22.63 -14.44
C GLY A 189 5.47 21.43 -15.16
N LYS A 190 6.61 20.91 -14.68
CA LYS A 190 7.25 19.69 -15.23
C LYS A 190 6.69 18.44 -14.56
N SER A 191 6.40 17.43 -15.39
CA SER A 191 5.96 16.10 -14.93
C SER A 191 7.13 15.38 -14.27
N GLN A 192 6.91 14.81 -13.08
CA GLN A 192 7.97 14.21 -12.28
C GLN A 192 7.52 12.93 -11.56
N LEU A 193 8.47 12.03 -11.29
CA LEU A 193 8.25 10.78 -10.57
C LEU A 193 7.72 11.08 -9.16
N PHE A 194 6.47 10.75 -8.87
CA PHE A 194 5.88 11.02 -7.56
C PHE A 194 5.74 9.76 -6.71
N GLN A 195 5.06 8.74 -7.23
CA GLN A 195 4.79 7.51 -6.51
C GLN A 195 5.06 6.26 -7.35
N VAL A 196 5.42 5.18 -6.67
CA VAL A 196 5.62 3.85 -7.26
C VAL A 196 4.66 2.90 -6.55
N TYR A 197 3.81 2.27 -7.35
CA TYR A 197 2.82 1.28 -6.94
C TYR A 197 3.34 -0.09 -7.30
N MET A 198 3.37 -0.98 -6.32
CA MET A 198 3.75 -2.38 -6.46
C MET A 198 2.64 -3.22 -5.84
N CYS A 199 2.32 -4.38 -6.43
CA CYS A 199 1.26 -5.23 -5.87
C CYS A 199 1.84 -6.32 -4.99
N VAL A 200 1.18 -6.57 -3.87
CA VAL A 200 1.51 -7.63 -2.92
C VAL A 200 0.32 -8.55 -2.83
N ASN A 201 0.56 -9.86 -2.79
CA ASN A 201 -0.52 -10.82 -2.63
C ASN A 201 -1.28 -10.59 -1.32
N ARG A 202 -2.47 -11.15 -1.24
CA ARG A 202 -3.38 -10.97 -0.12
C ARG A 202 -2.80 -11.34 1.26
N THR A 203 -1.84 -12.25 1.29
CA THR A 203 -1.19 -12.69 2.55
C THR A 203 -0.03 -11.79 2.97
N GLY A 204 0.35 -10.79 2.14
CA GLY A 204 1.50 -9.94 2.41
C GLY A 204 2.86 -10.62 2.17
N SER A 205 2.87 -11.86 1.69
CA SER A 205 4.08 -12.69 1.64
C SER A 205 5.01 -12.33 0.48
N ASN A 206 4.43 -12.04 -0.69
CA ASN A 206 5.17 -11.86 -1.94
C ASN A 206 4.62 -10.70 -2.77
N PHE A 207 5.52 -10.02 -3.47
CA PHE A 207 5.14 -9.16 -4.57
C PHE A 207 4.59 -9.99 -5.73
N ILE A 208 3.63 -9.44 -6.46
CA ILE A 208 2.97 -10.07 -7.60
C ILE A 208 2.85 -9.09 -8.76
N GLU A 209 2.61 -9.60 -9.97
CA GLU A 209 2.10 -8.75 -11.05
C GLU A 209 0.74 -8.18 -10.64
N CYS A 210 0.55 -6.89 -10.89
CA CYS A 210 -0.67 -6.22 -10.51
C CYS A 210 -1.87 -6.73 -11.34
N PRO A 211 -2.94 -7.24 -10.70
CA PRO A 211 -4.14 -7.67 -11.43
C PRO A 211 -4.80 -6.53 -12.22
N VAL A 212 -4.69 -5.32 -11.69
CA VAL A 212 -5.17 -4.06 -12.25
C VAL A 212 -4.21 -2.97 -11.82
N PHE A 213 -4.03 -1.92 -12.64
CA PHE A 213 -3.28 -0.71 -12.26
C PHE A 213 -4.24 0.45 -11.95
N PRO A 214 -3.82 1.43 -11.11
CA PRO A 214 -4.67 2.58 -10.80
C PRO A 214 -5.10 3.32 -12.07
N ARG A 215 -6.38 3.70 -12.15
CA ARG A 215 -6.89 4.55 -13.22
C ARG A 215 -6.48 5.99 -12.94
N GLY A 216 -5.34 6.40 -13.46
CA GLY A 216 -4.82 7.75 -13.25
C GLY A 216 -3.30 7.81 -13.20
N GLY A 217 -2.79 9.02 -13.39
CA GLY A 217 -1.36 9.31 -13.47
C GLY A 217 -0.98 9.82 -14.85
N ARG A 218 -0.86 11.14 -14.97
CA ARG A 218 -0.42 11.80 -16.22
C ARG A 218 1.10 11.86 -16.25
N CYS A 219 1.73 10.70 -16.23
CA CYS A 219 3.15 10.64 -16.52
C CYS A 219 3.37 10.93 -18.00
N LYS A 220 4.22 11.91 -18.30
CA LYS A 220 4.76 12.07 -19.66
C LYS A 220 5.69 10.88 -19.98
N PRO A 221 6.01 10.61 -21.25
CA PRO A 221 6.99 9.57 -21.60
C PRO A 221 8.37 9.82 -21.00
N SER A 222 8.72 11.09 -20.75
CA SER A 222 9.92 11.51 -20.04
C SER A 222 9.52 12.36 -18.84
N ILE A 223 10.01 11.98 -17.65
CA ILE A 223 9.66 12.60 -16.37
C ILE A 223 10.90 12.95 -15.56
N MET A 224 10.80 14.01 -14.76
CA MET A 224 11.88 14.47 -13.90
C MET A 224 12.05 13.54 -12.68
N PHE A 225 13.28 13.33 -12.24
CA PHE A 225 13.58 12.74 -10.94
C PHE A 225 14.26 13.79 -10.04
N PRO A 226 13.48 14.59 -9.28
CA PRO A 226 14.02 15.74 -8.56
C PRO A 226 14.96 15.33 -7.43
N VAL A 227 15.88 16.24 -7.10
CA VAL A 227 16.67 16.16 -5.86
C VAL A 227 15.75 16.24 -4.63
N PHE A 228 16.22 15.73 -3.49
CA PHE A 228 15.58 15.96 -2.19
C PHE A 228 16.53 16.55 -1.18
#